data_AF-A0A914YW19-F1
#
_entry.id   AF-A0A914YW19-F1
#
_cell.length_a   1.000
_cell.length_b   1.000
_cell.length_c   1.000
_cell.angle_alpha   90.00
_cell.angle_beta   90.00
_cell.angle_gamma   90.00
#
_symmetry.space_group_name_H-M   'P 1'
#
loop_
_entity.id
_entity.type
_entity.pdbx_description
1 polymer ?
#
loop_
_entity_poly.entity_id
_entity_poly.type
_entity_poly.pdbx_seq_one_letter_code
_entity_poly.pdbx_strand_id
1 'polypeptide(L)'
;MFKRLSGPATNLWKPKNFYSIEYLKYLHGVLYKNKVVNDNNKDLIIEALRLLAEVLVWGDQNETAIFDFFLERQMHQHFISIMQQKCDVLVHIQLLQTLNIIFENLKNESALYFLLSNNNVNTVIQHTFYFANEDIMAYFISFLKTLSLKLNSKTVHFFFNEV
;
A
#
# COMPACT_ATOMS: atom_id res chain seq x y z
N MET A 1 0.03 -1.14 -29.06
CA MET A 1 0.59 0.23 -29.09
C MET A 1 1.20 0.50 -27.72
N PHE A 2 2.53 0.62 -27.64
CA PHE A 2 3.29 0.62 -26.40
C PHE A 2 3.27 2.00 -25.74
N LYS A 3 2.90 2.09 -24.45
CA LYS A 3 3.27 3.24 -23.61
C LYS A 3 4.45 2.84 -22.75
N ARG A 4 5.65 3.33 -23.11
CA ARG A 4 6.76 3.44 -22.16
C ARG A 4 6.32 4.49 -21.13
N LEU A 5 6.19 4.10 -19.87
CA LEU A 5 6.23 5.06 -18.78
C LEU A 5 7.69 5.41 -18.56
N SER A 6 8.14 6.46 -19.25
CA SER A 6 9.49 7.02 -19.14
C SER A 6 9.48 8.07 -18.03
N GLY A 7 9.59 7.62 -16.78
CA GLY A 7 10.05 8.46 -15.66
C GLY A 7 11.56 8.28 -15.46
N PRO A 8 12.28 9.25 -14.87
CA PRO A 8 13.72 9.14 -14.71
C PRO A 8 14.05 7.98 -13.76
N ALA A 9 14.97 7.11 -14.18
CA ALA A 9 15.73 6.17 -13.34
C ALA A 9 15.06 4.86 -12.86
N THR A 10 14.44 4.06 -13.73
CA THR A 10 14.39 2.60 -13.46
C THR A 10 14.79 1.77 -14.69
N ASN A 11 16.02 1.22 -14.68
CA ASN A 11 16.46 0.11 -15.56
C ASN A 11 15.73 -1.22 -15.22
N LEU A 12 14.45 -1.15 -14.85
CA LEU A 12 13.66 -2.31 -14.45
C LEU A 12 12.80 -2.73 -15.64
N TRP A 13 12.89 -4.00 -16.00
CA TRP A 13 12.05 -4.57 -17.03
C TRP A 13 10.63 -4.75 -16.49
N LYS A 14 9.66 -4.08 -17.12
CA LYS A 14 8.24 -4.18 -16.78
C LYS A 14 7.65 -5.46 -17.39
N PRO A 15 7.21 -6.44 -16.58
CA PRO A 15 6.63 -7.68 -17.10
C PRO A 15 5.31 -7.42 -17.81
N LYS A 16 4.95 -8.31 -18.76
CA LYS A 16 3.70 -8.22 -19.51
C LYS A 16 2.49 -8.71 -18.72
N ASN A 17 2.66 -9.80 -17.98
CA ASN A 17 1.59 -10.35 -17.16
C ASN A 17 1.42 -9.49 -15.91
N PHE A 18 0.33 -8.74 -15.84
CA PHE A 18 0.03 -7.85 -14.72
C PHE A 18 -0.21 -8.61 -13.42
N TYR A 19 -0.96 -9.71 -13.48
CA TYR A 19 -1.28 -10.57 -12.36
C TYR A 19 -0.21 -11.66 -12.22
N SER A 20 0.98 -11.27 -11.77
CA SER A 20 2.11 -12.18 -11.57
C SER A 20 3.05 -11.72 -10.45
N ILE A 21 3.76 -12.67 -9.86
CA ILE A 21 4.83 -12.40 -8.88
C ILE A 21 5.94 -11.55 -9.53
N GLU A 22 6.25 -11.76 -10.81
CA GLU A 22 7.23 -10.98 -11.57
C GLU A 22 6.82 -9.50 -11.63
N TYR A 23 5.53 -9.22 -11.85
CA TYR A 23 5.05 -7.84 -11.88
C TYR A 23 5.10 -7.20 -10.50
N LEU A 24 4.76 -7.95 -9.45
CA LEU A 24 4.92 -7.50 -8.07
C LEU A 24 6.40 -7.23 -7.72
N LYS A 25 7.33 -8.08 -8.16
CA LYS A 25 8.79 -7.85 -8.04
C LYS A 25 9.22 -6.58 -8.76
N TYR A 26 8.65 -6.29 -9.94
CA TYR A 26 8.88 -5.04 -10.65
C TYR A 26 8.40 -3.84 -9.84
N LEU A 27 7.15 -3.85 -9.33
CA LEU A 27 6.61 -2.78 -8.49
C LEU A 27 7.43 -2.59 -7.21
N HIS A 28 7.86 -3.69 -6.57
CA HIS A 28 8.77 -3.64 -5.45
C HIS A 28 10.08 -2.94 -5.80
N GLY A 29 10.68 -3.29 -6.94
CA GLY A 29 11.90 -2.65 -7.43
C GLY A 29 11.72 -1.15 -7.71
N VAL A 30 10.55 -0.75 -8.23
CA VAL A 30 10.21 0.66 -8.48
C VAL A 30 10.22 1.44 -7.17
N LEU A 31 9.49 0.97 -6.15
CA LEU A 31 9.47 1.61 -4.83
C LEU A 31 10.85 1.58 -4.16
N TYR A 32 11.56 0.46 -4.23
CA TYR A 32 12.88 0.30 -3.64
C TYR A 32 13.93 1.23 -4.24
N LYS A 33 13.87 1.54 -5.54
CA LYS A 33 14.78 2.49 -6.20
C LYS A 33 14.40 3.95 -5.95
N ASN A 34 13.13 4.21 -5.60
CA ASN A 34 12.58 5.54 -5.40
C ASN A 34 12.16 5.76 -3.93
N LYS A 35 13.03 5.40 -2.98
CA LYS A 35 12.71 5.46 -1.55
C LYS A 35 12.34 6.86 -1.06
N VAL A 36 13.01 7.89 -1.61
CA VAL A 36 12.75 9.30 -1.28
C VAL A 36 11.89 9.92 -2.37
N VAL A 37 10.69 10.34 -2.00
CA VAL A 37 9.72 10.96 -2.92
C VAL A 37 10.11 12.40 -3.20
N ASN A 38 10.11 12.78 -4.48
CA ASN A 38 10.36 14.14 -4.95
C ASN A 38 9.59 14.41 -6.25
N ASP A 39 9.65 15.64 -6.75
CA ASP A 39 8.88 16.04 -7.94
C ASP A 39 9.21 15.24 -9.21
N ASN A 40 10.40 14.64 -9.31
CA ASN A 40 10.79 13.87 -10.49
C ASN A 40 10.24 12.43 -10.47
N ASN A 41 9.84 11.90 -9.31
CA ASN A 41 9.40 10.51 -9.18
C ASN A 41 7.98 10.34 -8.61
N LYS A 42 7.32 11.41 -8.15
CA LYS A 42 6.00 11.33 -7.52
C LYS A 42 4.96 10.61 -8.38
N ASP A 43 4.89 10.91 -9.67
CA ASP A 43 3.90 10.29 -10.58
C ASP A 43 4.16 8.78 -10.75
N LEU A 44 5.43 8.38 -10.78
CA LEU A 44 5.82 6.97 -10.86
C LEU A 44 5.42 6.22 -9.58
N ILE A 45 5.61 6.85 -8.42
CA ILE A 45 5.25 6.27 -7.12
C ILE A 45 3.74 6.17 -6.98
N ILE A 46 2.99 7.20 -7.34
CA ILE A 46 1.51 7.20 -7.34
C ILE A 46 0.99 6.03 -8.18
N GLU A 47 1.48 5.90 -9.42
CA GLU A 47 1.04 4.80 -10.28
C GLU A 47 1.48 3.42 -9.73
N ALA A 48 2.67 3.31 -9.14
CA ALA A 48 3.11 2.06 -8.51
C ALA A 48 2.22 1.66 -7.33
N LEU A 49 1.83 2.61 -6.47
CA LEU A 49 0.93 2.38 -5.33
C LEU A 49 -0.47 1.96 -5.81
N ARG A 50 -0.99 2.58 -6.87
CA ARG A 50 -2.28 2.21 -7.48
C ARG A 50 -2.25 0.78 -8.01
N LEU A 51 -1.22 0.44 -8.80
CA LEU A 51 -1.05 -0.89 -9.38
C LEU A 51 -0.83 -1.96 -8.31
N LEU A 52 -0.14 -1.63 -7.20
CA LEU A 52 0.04 -2.55 -6.08
C LEU A 52 -1.30 -2.96 -5.47
N ALA A 53 -2.22 -2.02 -5.24
CA ALA A 53 -3.53 -2.34 -4.69
C ALA A 53 -4.24 -3.41 -5.53
N GLU A 54 -4.24 -3.21 -6.84
CA GLU A 54 -4.93 -4.09 -7.80
C GLU A 54 -4.29 -5.50 -7.85
N VAL A 55 -2.96 -5.58 -7.96
CA VAL A 55 -2.24 -6.87 -7.97
C VAL A 55 -2.42 -7.63 -6.66
N LEU A 56 -2.38 -6.94 -5.51
CA LEU A 56 -2.50 -7.56 -4.20
C LEU A 56 -3.91 -8.08 -3.93
N VAL A 57 -4.94 -7.30 -4.27
CA VAL A 57 -6.33 -7.73 -4.14
C VAL A 57 -6.62 -8.93 -5.04
N TRP A 58 -6.10 -8.92 -6.28
CA TRP A 58 -6.23 -10.07 -7.16
C TRP A 58 -5.48 -11.30 -6.62
N GLY A 59 -4.24 -11.11 -6.15
CA GLY A 59 -3.39 -12.17 -5.61
C GLY A 59 -4.02 -12.84 -4.38
N ASP A 60 -4.58 -12.06 -3.45
CA ASP A 60 -5.31 -12.58 -2.29
C ASP A 60 -6.45 -13.55 -2.68
N GLN A 61 -7.15 -13.25 -3.77
CA GLN A 61 -8.36 -13.97 -4.17
C GLN A 61 -8.11 -15.10 -5.17
N ASN A 62 -7.01 -15.07 -5.93
CA ASN A 62 -6.78 -15.98 -7.06
C ASN A 62 -5.45 -16.73 -7.00
N GLU A 63 -4.39 -16.13 -6.43
CA GLU A 63 -3.07 -16.74 -6.40
C GLU A 63 -2.27 -16.27 -5.16
N THR A 64 -2.43 -17.02 -4.07
CA THR A 64 -1.92 -16.65 -2.74
C THR A 64 -0.42 -16.36 -2.72
N ALA A 65 0.35 -17.04 -3.58
CA ALA A 65 1.80 -16.85 -3.69
C ALA A 65 2.21 -15.39 -4.02
N ILE A 66 1.34 -14.61 -4.67
CA ILE A 66 1.57 -13.17 -4.88
C ILE A 66 1.53 -12.43 -3.55
N PHE A 67 0.51 -12.70 -2.73
CA PHE A 67 0.37 -12.05 -1.44
C PHE A 67 1.45 -12.54 -0.46
N ASP A 68 1.77 -13.83 -0.47
CA ASP A 68 2.85 -14.41 0.33
C ASP A 68 4.18 -13.71 0.04
N PHE A 69 4.51 -13.50 -1.24
CA PHE A 69 5.71 -12.75 -1.63
C PHE A 69 5.69 -11.31 -1.08
N PHE A 70 4.54 -10.62 -1.12
CA PHE A 70 4.40 -9.27 -0.57
C PHE A 70 4.69 -9.24 0.93
N LEU A 71 4.19 -10.24 1.68
CA LEU A 71 4.43 -10.36 3.12
C LEU A 71 5.89 -10.71 3.42
N GLU A 72 6.47 -11.71 2.75
CA GLU A 72 7.86 -12.15 2.92
C GLU A 72 8.86 -11.01 2.68
N ARG A 73 8.58 -10.15 1.70
CA ARG A 73 9.43 -9.00 1.37
C ARG A 73 9.13 -7.76 2.20
N GLN A 74 8.18 -7.84 3.14
CA GLN A 74 7.74 -6.74 3.99
C GLN A 74 7.42 -5.48 3.18
N MET A 75 6.80 -5.64 2.01
CA MET A 75 6.60 -4.52 1.08
C MET A 75 5.68 -3.42 1.64
N HIS A 76 4.84 -3.74 2.63
CA HIS A 76 4.06 -2.76 3.40
C HIS A 76 4.92 -1.70 4.10
N GLN A 77 6.21 -1.98 4.41
CA GLN A 77 7.12 -1.00 5.00
C GLN A 77 7.40 0.18 4.06
N HIS A 78 7.32 -0.01 2.74
CA HIS A 78 7.41 1.10 1.79
C HIS A 78 6.24 2.07 1.97
N PHE A 79 5.04 1.58 2.32
CA PHE A 79 3.88 2.44 2.56
C PHE A 79 4.11 3.34 3.77
N ILE A 80 4.56 2.76 4.88
CA ILE A 80 4.84 3.52 6.10
C ILE A 80 5.97 4.54 5.88
N SER A 81 7.05 4.13 5.20
CA SER A 81 8.16 5.02 4.87
C SER A 81 7.74 6.19 3.99
N ILE A 82 6.90 5.97 2.97
CA ILE A 82 6.38 7.06 2.12
C ILE A 82 5.45 7.98 2.90
N MET A 83 4.60 7.44 3.78
CA MET A 83 3.68 8.20 4.61
C MET A 83 4.40 9.22 5.50
N GLN A 84 5.51 8.81 6.10
CA GLN A 84 6.30 9.64 7.01
C GLN A 84 7.11 10.73 6.30
N GLN A 85 7.22 10.68 4.98
CA GLN A 85 7.94 11.68 4.21
C GLN A 85 7.10 12.94 3.99
N LYS A 86 7.77 14.09 4.07
CA LYS A 86 7.22 15.35 3.60
C LYS A 86 7.30 15.39 2.07
N CYS A 87 6.25 14.93 1.41
CA CYS A 87 6.16 14.88 -0.04
C CYS A 87 4.84 15.48 -0.55
N ASP A 88 4.59 15.36 -1.85
CA ASP A 88 3.39 15.88 -2.49
C ASP A 88 2.12 15.23 -1.91
N VAL A 89 1.11 16.05 -1.63
CA VAL A 89 -0.18 15.64 -1.05
C VAL A 89 -0.85 14.53 -1.87
N LEU A 90 -0.66 14.51 -3.19
CA LEU A 90 -1.22 13.50 -4.08
C LEU A 90 -0.66 12.11 -3.79
N VAL A 91 0.58 12.01 -3.31
CA VAL A 91 1.21 10.75 -2.93
C VAL A 91 0.57 10.21 -1.65
N HIS A 92 0.29 11.08 -0.66
CA HIS A 92 -0.42 10.69 0.56
C HIS A 92 -1.86 10.27 0.29
N ILE A 93 -2.56 10.99 -0.60
CA ILE A 93 -3.92 10.62 -1.05
C ILE A 93 -3.91 9.23 -1.69
N GLN A 94 -3.02 9.00 -2.66
CA GLN A 94 -2.92 7.70 -3.34
C GLN A 94 -2.57 6.57 -2.35
N LEU A 95 -1.71 6.84 -1.37
CA LEU A 95 -1.35 5.86 -0.35
C LEU A 95 -2.55 5.45 0.49
N LEU A 96 -3.36 6.42 0.97
CA LEU A 96 -4.58 6.14 1.72
C LEU A 96 -5.60 5.38 0.88
N GLN A 97 -5.77 5.74 -0.39
CA GLN A 97 -6.62 5.00 -1.33
C GLN A 97 -6.16 3.55 -1.49
N THR A 98 -4.85 3.32 -1.68
CA THR A 98 -4.27 1.98 -1.80
C THR A 98 -4.52 1.16 -0.54
N LEU A 99 -4.32 1.73 0.65
CA LEU A 99 -4.61 1.04 1.92
C LEU A 99 -6.11 0.71 2.04
N ASN A 100 -7.00 1.66 1.72
CA ASN A 100 -8.44 1.45 1.73
C ASN A 100 -8.85 0.26 0.85
N ILE A 101 -8.40 0.25 -0.40
CA ILE A 101 -8.73 -0.82 -1.35
C ILE A 101 -8.25 -2.18 -0.84
N ILE A 102 -7.02 -2.25 -0.32
CA ILE A 102 -6.46 -3.49 0.23
C ILE A 102 -7.34 -3.97 1.40
N PHE A 103 -7.52 -3.17 2.45
CA PHE A 103 -8.25 -3.62 3.63
C PHE A 103 -9.73 -3.93 3.35
N GLU A 104 -10.37 -3.20 2.44
CA GLU A 104 -11.76 -3.45 2.07
C GLU A 104 -11.92 -4.81 1.36
N ASN A 105 -11.00 -5.15 0.45
CA ASN A 105 -11.16 -6.27 -0.47
C ASN A 105 -10.41 -7.55 -0.10
N LEU A 106 -9.58 -7.55 0.95
CA LEU A 106 -8.95 -8.77 1.45
C LEU A 106 -9.98 -9.76 2.00
N LYS A 107 -9.86 -11.00 1.53
CA LYS A 107 -10.71 -12.15 1.90
C LYS A 107 -9.94 -13.21 2.69
N ASN A 108 -8.62 -13.34 2.49
CA ASN A 108 -7.82 -14.30 3.24
C ASN A 108 -7.61 -13.82 4.69
N GLU A 109 -8.07 -14.60 5.67
CA GLU A 109 -7.92 -14.25 7.09
C GLU A 109 -6.46 -14.14 7.52
N SER A 110 -5.58 -15.05 7.05
CA SER A 110 -4.15 -15.03 7.40
C SER A 110 -3.47 -13.78 6.85
N ALA A 111 -3.79 -13.37 5.62
CA ALA A 111 -3.32 -12.13 5.02
C ALA A 111 -3.75 -10.91 5.85
N LEU A 112 -5.02 -10.87 6.25
CA LEU A 112 -5.57 -9.81 7.09
C LEU A 112 -4.87 -9.77 8.45
N TYR A 113 -4.75 -10.90 9.14
CA TYR A 113 -4.08 -10.96 10.45
C TYR A 113 -2.63 -10.50 10.37
N PHE A 114 -1.90 -10.88 9.32
CA PHE A 114 -0.52 -10.44 9.16
C PHE A 114 -0.40 -8.92 8.98
N LEU A 115 -1.30 -8.31 8.21
CA LEU A 115 -1.30 -6.86 8.03
C LEU A 115 -1.63 -6.12 9.33
N LEU A 116 -2.50 -6.70 10.16
CA LEU A 116 -2.85 -6.15 11.47
C LEU A 116 -1.75 -6.37 12.53
N SER A 117 -1.05 -7.50 12.50
CA SER A 117 -0.21 -7.98 13.62
C SER A 117 1.10 -7.25 13.86
N ASN A 118 1.60 -6.45 12.91
CA ASN A 118 2.91 -5.81 12.99
C ASN A 118 2.85 -4.33 13.41
N ASN A 119 1.78 -3.89 14.09
CA ASN A 119 1.56 -2.51 14.52
C ASN A 119 1.54 -1.46 13.38
N ASN A 120 1.72 -1.88 12.13
CA ASN A 120 1.76 -0.99 10.97
C ASN A 120 0.46 -0.21 10.82
N VAL A 121 -0.69 -0.86 11.06
CA VAL A 121 -1.99 -0.20 11.02
C VAL A 121 -2.11 0.87 12.10
N ASN A 122 -1.63 0.60 13.32
CA ASN A 122 -1.62 1.60 14.38
C ASN A 122 -0.70 2.77 14.03
N THR A 123 0.45 2.52 13.37
CA THR A 123 1.29 3.59 12.82
C THR A 123 0.55 4.47 11.82
N VAL A 124 -0.31 3.90 10.95
CA VAL A 124 -1.15 4.69 10.05
C VAL A 124 -2.20 5.49 10.82
N ILE A 125 -2.88 4.88 11.79
CA ILE A 125 -3.91 5.54 12.61
C ILE A 125 -3.33 6.72 13.40
N GLN A 126 -2.13 6.56 13.94
CA GLN A 126 -1.45 7.57 14.77
C GLN A 126 -0.71 8.62 13.95
N HIS A 127 -0.60 8.44 12.63
CA HIS A 127 0.12 9.37 11.78
C HIS A 127 -0.61 10.73 11.70
N THR A 128 0.15 11.81 11.91
CA THR A 128 -0.37 13.17 11.84
C THR A 128 -0.49 13.64 10.39
N PHE A 129 -1.58 13.27 9.73
CA PHE A 129 -1.90 13.74 8.39
C PHE A 129 -2.27 15.23 8.36
N TYR A 130 -2.08 15.87 7.20
CA TYR A 130 -2.50 17.26 6.96
C TYR A 130 -4.01 17.34 6.67
N PHE A 131 -4.84 17.28 7.72
CA PHE A 131 -6.31 17.27 7.59
C PHE A 131 -6.95 18.58 7.12
N ALA A 132 -6.17 19.65 6.94
CA ALA A 132 -6.67 20.84 6.24
C ALA A 132 -6.88 20.58 4.73
N ASN A 133 -6.36 19.47 4.20
CA ASN A 133 -6.77 18.94 2.90
C ASN A 133 -7.98 18.00 3.09
N GLU A 134 -9.12 18.36 2.48
CA GLU A 134 -10.38 17.62 2.63
C GLU A 134 -10.32 16.19 2.07
N ASP A 135 -9.56 15.97 0.99
CA ASP A 135 -9.40 14.64 0.40
C ASP A 135 -8.67 13.69 1.36
N ILE A 136 -7.55 14.14 1.96
CA ILE A 136 -6.83 13.38 2.99
C ILE A 136 -7.77 13.04 4.15
N MET A 137 -8.52 14.01 4.64
CA MET A 137 -9.47 13.80 5.74
C MET A 137 -10.54 12.75 5.36
N ALA A 138 -11.13 12.87 4.17
CA ALA A 138 -12.13 11.94 3.67
C ALA A 138 -11.59 10.52 3.53
N TYR A 139 -10.42 10.34 2.91
CA TYR A 139 -9.80 9.02 2.75
C TYR A 139 -9.36 8.41 4.08
N PHE A 140 -8.90 9.22 5.03
CA PHE A 140 -8.55 8.77 6.38
C PHE A 140 -9.79 8.33 7.17
N ILE A 141 -10.90 9.08 7.11
CA ILE A 141 -12.17 8.67 7.71
C ILE A 141 -12.65 7.35 7.08
N SER A 142 -12.55 7.23 5.75
CA SER A 142 -12.87 5.98 5.05
C SER A 142 -11.99 4.81 5.54
N PHE A 143 -10.71 5.07 5.79
CA PHE A 143 -9.78 4.07 6.32
C PHE A 143 -10.18 3.59 7.70
N LEU A 144 -10.47 4.50 8.62
CA LEU A 144 -10.96 4.14 9.96
C LEU A 144 -12.28 3.36 9.88
N LYS A 145 -13.19 3.75 8.99
CA LYS A 145 -14.45 3.01 8.77
C LYS A 145 -14.17 1.59 8.26
N THR A 146 -13.31 1.43 7.26
CA THR A 146 -12.94 0.11 6.70
C THR A 146 -12.32 -0.77 7.78
N LEU A 147 -11.42 -0.23 8.60
CA LEU A 147 -10.83 -0.96 9.72
C LEU A 147 -11.86 -1.35 10.78
N SER A 148 -12.82 -0.46 11.09
CA SER A 148 -13.86 -0.76 12.07
C SER A 148 -14.70 -1.98 11.69
N LEU A 149 -14.92 -2.20 10.38
CA LEU A 149 -15.62 -3.38 9.86
C LEU A 149 -14.80 -4.67 9.97
N LYS A 150 -13.48 -4.56 10.18
CA LYS A 150 -12.59 -5.70 10.43
C LYS A 150 -12.42 -5.99 11.93
N LEU A 151 -13.00 -5.20 12.83
CA LEU A 151 -12.96 -5.44 14.28
C LEU A 151 -13.91 -6.55 14.68
N ASN A 152 -13.38 -7.55 15.38
CA ASN A 152 -14.13 -8.64 16.00
C ASN A 152 -13.33 -9.22 17.18
N SER A 153 -13.87 -10.22 17.87
CA SER A 153 -13.22 -10.84 19.03
C SER A 153 -11.82 -11.40 18.73
N LYS A 154 -11.53 -11.75 17.48
CA LYS A 154 -10.22 -12.25 17.04
C LYS A 154 -9.26 -11.16 16.60
N THR A 155 -9.73 -9.98 16.16
CA THR A 155 -8.85 -8.92 15.60
C THR A 155 -8.68 -7.73 16.54
N VAL A 156 -9.57 -7.53 17.51
CA VAL A 156 -9.56 -6.36 18.39
C VAL A 156 -8.23 -6.16 19.12
N HIS A 157 -7.54 -7.26 19.46
CA HIS A 157 -6.30 -7.21 20.18
C HIS A 157 -5.14 -6.54 19.41
N PHE A 158 -5.19 -6.53 18.08
CA PHE A 158 -4.17 -5.88 17.24
C PHE A 158 -4.20 -4.34 17.28
N PHE A 159 -5.29 -3.75 17.81
CA PHE A 159 -5.48 -2.30 17.86
C PHE A 159 -5.13 -1.70 19.22
N PHE A 160 -4.68 -2.52 20.18
CA PHE A 160 -4.09 -2.02 21.41
C PHE A 160 -2.59 -1.83 21.22
N ASN A 161 -2.07 -0.68 21.62
CA ASN A 161 -0.64 -0.55 21.86
C ASN A 161 -0.37 -1.29 23.18
N GLU A 162 0.37 -2.40 23.14
CA GLU A 162 0.93 -2.94 24.39
C GLU A 162 1.86 -1.86 24.98
N VAL A 163 1.54 -1.42 26.20
CA VAL A 163 2.27 -0.42 26.98
C VAL A 163 3.51 -1.05 27.59
#